data_AF-A0A924FHQ5-F1
#
_entry.id   AF-A0A924FHQ5-F1
#
_cell.length_a   1.000
_cell.length_b   1.000
_cell.length_c   1.000
_cell.angle_alpha   90.00
_cell.angle_beta   90.00
_cell.angle_gamma   90.00
#
_symmetry.space_group_name_H-M   'P 1'
#
loop_
_entity.id
_entity.type
_entity.pdbx_description
1 polymer ?
#
loop_
_entity_poly.entity_id
_entity_poly.type
_entity_poly.pdbx_seq_one_letter_code
_entity_poly.pdbx_strand_id
1 'polypeptide(L)'
;LNVIKGFMGQTTAFKKAYIKPEVVILAENRAAGEARYIHSPYGRGFFTFYGGHDPEDYRHEIGEEPTDLNLHPNSAGYRLILNNILFPAAKKKKQKT
;
A
#
# COMPACT_ATOMS: atom_id res chain seq x y z
N LEU A 1 -14.35 -12.36 -7.82
CA LEU A 1 -13.05 -11.74 -8.16
C LEU A 1 -12.70 -10.77 -7.03
N ASN A 2 -11.56 -10.96 -6.35
CA ASN A 2 -11.13 -10.04 -5.30
C ASN A 2 -10.32 -8.92 -5.96
N VAL A 3 -10.92 -7.73 -6.07
CA VAL A 3 -10.31 -6.55 -6.68
C VAL A 3 -10.19 -5.46 -5.62
N ILE A 4 -9.02 -4.84 -5.51
CA ILE A 4 -8.78 -3.67 -4.68
C ILE A 4 -8.87 -2.41 -5.54
N LYS A 5 -9.38 -1.31 -4.99
CA LYS A 5 -9.34 -0.02 -5.67
C LYS A 5 -7.87 0.38 -5.87
N GLY A 6 -7.53 0.80 -7.08
CA GLY A 6 -6.24 1.38 -7.38
C GLY A 6 -6.19 2.86 -7.01
N PHE A 7 -5.05 3.49 -7.22
CA PHE A 7 -4.80 4.91 -6.95
C PHE A 7 -4.37 5.62 -8.23
N MET A 8 -4.68 6.91 -8.33
CA MET A 8 -4.13 7.77 -9.37
C MET A 8 -2.75 8.27 -8.94
N GLY A 9 -1.84 8.45 -9.90
CA GLY A 9 -0.54 9.06 -9.64
C GLY A 9 0.49 8.70 -10.71
N GLN A 10 1.49 9.59 -10.87
CA GLN A 10 2.49 9.49 -11.94
C GLN A 10 3.46 8.31 -11.77
N THR A 11 3.73 7.86 -10.53
CA THR A 11 4.66 6.76 -10.23
C THR A 11 4.04 5.77 -9.25
N THR A 12 3.00 5.06 -9.69
CA THR A 12 2.21 4.14 -8.83
C THR A 12 2.46 2.66 -9.09
N ALA A 13 3.45 2.32 -9.93
CA ALA A 13 3.66 0.93 -10.34
C ALA A 13 5.09 0.60 -10.78
N PHE A 14 5.43 -0.69 -10.72
CA PHE A 14 6.63 -1.26 -11.31
C PHE A 14 6.26 -2.20 -12.46
N LYS A 15 7.03 -2.16 -13.56
CA LYS A 15 6.94 -3.17 -14.62
C LYS A 15 7.40 -4.52 -14.07
N LYS A 16 6.58 -5.57 -14.21
CA LYS A 16 6.85 -6.88 -13.59
C LYS A 16 8.20 -7.50 -13.99
N ALA A 17 8.64 -7.27 -15.22
CA ALA A 17 9.90 -7.81 -15.75
C ALA A 17 11.16 -7.30 -15.03
N TYR A 18 11.07 -6.19 -14.28
CA TYR A 18 12.20 -5.63 -13.53
C TYR A 18 12.10 -5.87 -12.02
N ILE A 19 11.10 -6.63 -11.57
CA ILE A 19 10.95 -7.02 -10.18
C ILE A 19 11.79 -8.27 -9.93
N LYS A 20 12.62 -8.21 -8.89
CA LYS A 20 13.49 -9.34 -8.51
C LYS A 20 12.63 -10.55 -8.08
N PRO A 21 13.04 -11.80 -8.38
CA PRO A 21 12.23 -12.99 -8.11
C PRO A 21 11.83 -13.20 -6.64
N GLU A 22 12.65 -12.74 -5.69
CA GLU A 22 12.39 -12.84 -4.25
C GLU A 22 11.31 -11.88 -3.75
N VAL A 23 10.92 -10.88 -4.54
CA VAL A 23 9.89 -9.91 -4.16
C VAL A 23 8.51 -10.51 -4.40
N VAL A 24 7.69 -10.53 -3.36
CA VAL A 24 6.31 -11.01 -3.43
C VAL A 24 5.42 -9.92 -4.03
N ILE A 25 4.71 -10.27 -5.10
CA ILE A 25 3.67 -9.41 -5.70
C ILE A 25 2.34 -9.69 -5.00
N LEU A 26 1.85 -8.72 -4.24
CA LEU A 26 0.60 -8.81 -3.49
C LEU A 26 -0.60 -8.29 -4.29
N ALA A 27 -0.38 -7.35 -5.23
CA ALA A 27 -1.40 -6.90 -6.17
C ALA A 27 -0.78 -6.38 -7.48
N GLU A 28 -1.49 -6.63 -8.58
CA GLU A 28 -1.06 -6.33 -9.94
C GLU A 28 -2.19 -5.75 -10.78
N ASN A 29 -1.83 -4.92 -11.76
CA ASN A 29 -2.68 -4.61 -12.90
C ASN A 29 -2.25 -5.51 -14.06
N ARG A 30 -2.99 -6.59 -14.28
CA ARG A 30 -2.69 -7.60 -15.30
C ARG A 30 -2.71 -7.04 -16.72
N ALA A 31 -3.67 -6.17 -17.02
CA ALA A 31 -3.81 -5.59 -18.35
C ALA A 31 -2.60 -4.70 -18.72
N ALA A 32 -2.02 -4.02 -17.73
CA ALA A 32 -0.83 -3.19 -17.91
C ALA A 32 0.50 -3.95 -17.73
N GLY A 33 0.48 -5.19 -17.22
CA GLY A 33 1.71 -5.94 -16.90
C GLY A 33 2.52 -5.35 -15.74
N GLU A 34 1.84 -4.72 -14.79
CA GLU A 34 2.45 -3.94 -13.71
C GLU A 34 2.12 -4.48 -12.31
N ALA A 35 3.06 -4.38 -11.38
CA ALA A 35 2.80 -4.60 -9.95
C ALA A 35 2.58 -3.25 -9.24
N ARG A 36 1.58 -3.21 -8.36
CA ARG A 36 1.21 -1.99 -7.60
C ARG A 36 1.26 -2.19 -6.09
N TYR A 37 1.36 -3.43 -5.64
CA TYR A 37 1.60 -3.76 -4.24
C TYR A 37 2.62 -4.89 -4.18
N ILE A 38 3.81 -4.61 -3.62
CA ILE A 38 4.90 -5.56 -3.48
C ILE A 38 5.49 -5.51 -2.09
N HIS A 39 6.05 -6.64 -1.65
CA HIS A 39 6.63 -6.80 -0.32
C HIS A 39 7.82 -7.76 -0.37
N SER A 40 8.83 -7.51 0.44
CA SER A 40 9.92 -8.46 0.65
C SER A 40 10.63 -8.22 2.00
N PRO A 41 11.08 -9.29 2.68
CA PRO A 41 12.07 -9.18 3.74
C PRO A 41 13.33 -8.49 3.24
N TYR A 42 13.98 -7.70 4.11
CA TYR A 42 15.27 -7.08 3.85
C TYR A 42 16.01 -6.80 5.17
N GLY A 43 17.20 -7.38 5.33
CA GLY A 43 17.98 -7.26 6.56
C GLY A 43 17.23 -7.76 7.79
N ARG A 44 17.03 -6.90 8.79
CA ARG A 44 16.31 -7.22 10.03
C ARG A 44 14.82 -6.84 10.00
N GLY A 45 14.29 -6.52 8.82
CA GLY A 45 12.91 -6.09 8.64
C GLY A 45 12.42 -6.45 7.25
N PHE A 46 11.58 -5.59 6.70
CA PHE A 46 11.01 -5.74 5.37
C PHE A 46 10.83 -4.38 4.72
N PHE A 47 10.64 -4.38 3.40
CA PHE A 47 10.07 -3.23 2.70
C PHE A 47 8.73 -3.62 2.08
N THR A 48 7.89 -2.61 1.91
CA THR A 48 6.62 -2.71 1.22
C THR A 48 6.48 -1.48 0.33
N PHE A 49 6.14 -1.69 -0.93
CA PHE A 49 5.65 -0.63 -1.80
C PHE A 49 4.18 -0.89 -2.10
N TYR A 50 3.33 0.08 -1.78
CA TYR A 50 1.92 0.09 -2.14
C TYR A 50 1.64 1.41 -2.85
N GLY A 51 1.48 1.36 -4.17
CA GLY A 51 1.48 2.55 -5.01
C GLY A 51 0.17 3.32 -4.89
N GLY A 52 0.26 4.59 -4.52
CA GLY A 52 -0.89 5.47 -4.35
C GLY A 52 -0.64 6.62 -3.39
N HIS A 53 -1.53 7.62 -3.40
CA HIS A 53 -1.52 8.73 -2.45
C HIS A 53 -2.51 8.48 -1.30
N ASP A 54 -3.81 8.55 -1.60
CA ASP A 54 -4.88 8.39 -0.63
C ASP A 54 -5.89 7.31 -1.10
N PRO A 55 -6.22 6.32 -0.27
CA PRO A 55 -7.16 5.26 -0.63
C PRO A 55 -8.63 5.69 -0.69
N GLU A 56 -8.99 6.77 -0.02
CA GLU A 56 -10.34 7.33 0.02
C GLU A 56 -10.48 8.58 -0.85
N ASP A 57 -9.36 9.15 -1.30
CA ASP A 57 -9.30 10.21 -2.30
C ASP A 57 -8.43 9.80 -3.50
N TYR A 58 -9.08 9.23 -4.50
CA TYR A 58 -8.41 8.69 -5.69
C TYR A 58 -7.62 9.74 -6.48
N ARG A 59 -8.06 11.01 -6.48
CA ARG A 59 -7.49 12.06 -7.35
C ARG A 59 -6.57 13.02 -6.63
N HIS A 60 -6.80 13.24 -5.33
CA HIS A 60 -6.12 14.20 -4.45
C HIS A 60 -5.19 15.15 -5.18
N GLU A 61 -5.77 16.20 -5.75
CA GLU A 61 -5.06 17.15 -6.59
C GLU A 61 -4.17 18.08 -5.75
N ILE A 62 -3.14 18.65 -6.38
CA ILE A 62 -2.23 19.56 -5.69
C ILE A 62 -3.02 20.80 -5.24
N GLY A 63 -3.13 20.99 -3.92
CA GLY A 63 -3.82 22.12 -3.30
C GLY A 63 -5.21 21.79 -2.76
N GLU A 64 -5.70 20.56 -2.90
CA GLU A 64 -6.90 20.11 -2.18
C GLU A 64 -6.62 20.01 -0.67
N GLU A 65 -7.67 20.23 0.13
CA GLU A 65 -7.59 20.08 1.57
C GLU A 65 -7.30 18.61 1.95
N PRO A 66 -6.53 18.35 3.03
CA PRO A 66 -6.26 16.99 3.46
C PRO A 66 -7.55 16.21 3.74
N THR A 67 -7.54 14.91 3.40
CA THR A 67 -8.65 14.01 3.70
C THR A 67 -8.98 14.01 5.19
N ASP A 68 -10.23 14.33 5.53
CA ASP A 68 -10.71 14.22 6.91
C ASP A 68 -10.98 12.75 7.26
N LEU A 69 -10.02 12.13 7.96
CA LEU A 69 -10.09 10.73 8.37
C LEU A 69 -11.30 10.41 9.25
N ASN A 70 -11.90 11.39 9.93
CA ASN A 70 -13.10 11.17 10.74
C ASN A 70 -14.32 10.79 9.88
N LEU A 71 -14.31 11.13 8.59
CA LEU A 71 -15.33 10.73 7.63
C LEU A 71 -15.16 9.29 7.14
N HIS A 72 -14.01 8.65 7.41
CA HIS A 72 -13.65 7.32 6.91
C HIS A 72 -13.32 6.30 8.03
N PRO A 73 -14.12 6.19 9.11
CA PRO A 73 -13.80 5.32 10.26
C PRO A 73 -13.77 3.83 9.90
N ASN A 74 -14.38 3.46 8.76
CA ASN A 74 -14.48 2.10 8.27
C ASN A 74 -13.82 1.87 6.90
N SER A 75 -12.92 2.75 6.47
CA SER A 75 -12.22 2.61 5.19
C SER A 75 -11.51 1.25 5.08
N ALA A 76 -11.80 0.54 3.98
CA ALA A 76 -11.10 -0.70 3.65
C ALA A 76 -9.66 -0.43 3.21
N GLY A 77 -9.42 0.67 2.49
CA GLY A 77 -8.09 1.01 1.99
C GLY A 77 -7.12 1.40 3.10
N TYR A 78 -7.54 2.23 4.06
CA TYR A 78 -6.72 2.53 5.24
C TYR A 78 -6.48 1.29 6.10
N ARG A 79 -7.48 0.43 6.30
CA ARG A 79 -7.30 -0.84 7.03
C ARG A 79 -6.30 -1.78 6.38
N LEU A 80 -6.28 -1.84 5.05
CA LEU A 80 -5.30 -2.64 4.33
C LEU A 80 -3.88 -2.15 4.65
N ILE A 81 -3.64 -0.83 4.64
CA ILE A 81 -2.36 -0.22 4.98
C ILE A 81 -2.00 -0.50 6.45
N LEU A 82 -2.92 -0.20 7.37
CA LEU A 82 -2.67 -0.36 8.81
C LEU A 82 -2.37 -1.80 9.18
N ASN A 83 -3.23 -2.74 8.78
CA ASN A 83 -3.15 -4.13 9.22
C ASN A 83 -1.99 -4.90 8.58
N ASN A 84 -1.66 -4.60 7.32
CA ASN A 84 -0.68 -5.40 6.57
C ASN A 84 0.68 -4.71 6.43
N ILE A 85 0.77 -3.39 6.65
CA ILE A 85 2.02 -2.63 6.47
C ILE A 85 2.48 -2.03 7.78
N LEU A 86 1.67 -1.17 8.40
CA LEU A 86 2.13 -0.34 9.52
C LEU A 86 2.17 -1.09 10.86
N PHE A 87 1.14 -1.87 11.21
CA PHE A 87 1.16 -2.65 12.45
C PHE A 87 2.23 -3.75 12.45
N PRO A 88 2.47 -4.48 11.34
CA PRO A 88 3.60 -5.41 11.26
C PRO A 88 4.96 -4.72 11.35
N ALA A 89 5.09 -3.47 10.87
CA ALA A 89 6.34 -2.69 10.94
C ALA A 89 6.58 -2.10 12.34
N ALA A 90 5.54 -1.98 13.17
CA ALA A 90 5.65 -1.38 14.49
C ALA A 90 6.38 -2.30 15.49
N LYS A 91 7.32 -1.74 16.24
CA LYS A 91 7.95 -2.45 17.36
C LYS A 91 6.93 -2.63 18.49
N LYS A 92 6.60 -3.88 18.81
CA LYS A 92 5.73 -4.19 19.94
C LYS A 92 6.35 -3.66 21.24
N LYS A 93 5.59 -2.88 22.01
CA LYS A 93 5.98 -2.52 23.39
C LYS A 93 6.00 -3.80 24.23
N LYS A 94 7.06 -3.99 25.02
CA LYS A 94 7.07 -5.06 26.02
C LYS A 94 5.92 -4.81 27.00
N GLN A 95 5.03 -5.77 27.15
CA GLN A 95 4.00 -5.69 28.19
C GLN A 95 4.71 -5.76 29.55
N LYS A 96 4.32 -4.89 30.48
CA LYS A 96 4.73 -5.02 31.87
C LYS A 96 3.98 -6.22 32.44
N THR A 97 4.70 -7.26 32.81
CA THR A 97 4.21 -8.36 33.65
C THR A 97 4.24 -7.94 35.10
#